data_AF-A0A9E2Q792-F1
#
_entry.id   AF-A0A9E2Q792-F1
#
_cell.length_a   1.000
_cell.length_b   1.000
_cell.length_c   1.000
_cell.angle_alpha   90.00
_cell.angle_beta   90.00
_cell.angle_gamma   90.00
#
_symmetry.space_group_name_H-M   'P 1'
#
loop_
_entity.id
_entity.type
_entity.pdbx_description
1 polymer ?
#
loop_
_entity_poly.entity_id
_entity_poly.type
_entity_poly.pdbx_seq_one_letter_code
_entity_poly.pdbx_strand_id
1 'polypeptide(L)'
;MDDQSTSMRTVAQVGAYALTLPGGYLTYPFDSTTAAYKVAGKIFVLASDAGTTVSLKCDPYWGRTLRHEHPSITPGYHLNKQHWITVDLTLGFAAGGPSALSDDLVADLVDQSHTLVVAGLSRRARAALGARPDPGTAPHPTG
;
A
#
# COMPACT_ATOMS: atom_id res chain seq x y z
N MET A 1 17.07 0.42 -24.67
CA MET A 1 17.08 -0.18 -23.31
C MET A 1 15.76 0.23 -22.73
N ASP A 2 14.77 -0.64 -22.87
CA ASP A 2 13.38 -0.32 -22.57
C ASP A 2 13.23 -0.15 -21.05
N ASP A 3 13.00 1.10 -20.66
CA ASP A 3 12.60 1.49 -19.32
C ASP A 3 11.23 0.87 -19.04
N GLN A 4 11.20 -0.30 -18.40
CA GLN A 4 9.98 -0.90 -17.87
C GLN A 4 9.58 -0.10 -16.62
N SER A 5 9.12 1.13 -16.84
CA SER A 5 8.44 1.95 -15.85
C SER A 5 7.28 1.14 -15.25
N THR A 6 7.39 0.76 -13.98
CA THR A 6 6.34 -0.01 -13.29
C THR A 6 5.13 0.91 -13.11
N SER A 7 4.12 0.73 -13.95
CA SER A 7 2.90 1.56 -13.90
C SER A 7 2.01 1.11 -12.73
N MET A 8 1.58 2.04 -11.88
CA MET A 8 0.77 1.83 -10.66
C MET A 8 -0.58 2.55 -10.71
N ARG A 9 -1.17 2.67 -11.91
CA ARG A 9 -2.36 3.49 -12.15
C ARG A 9 -3.69 2.78 -11.92
N THR A 10 -3.65 1.46 -11.79
CA THR A 10 -4.84 0.62 -11.63
C THR A 10 -4.71 -0.29 -10.43
N VAL A 11 -5.85 -0.68 -9.87
CA VAL A 11 -5.91 -1.65 -8.77
C VAL A 11 -5.23 -2.98 -9.16
N ALA A 12 -5.36 -3.40 -10.41
CA ALA A 12 -4.72 -4.62 -10.92
C ALA A 12 -3.19 -4.53 -10.89
N GLN A 13 -2.62 -3.39 -11.28
CA GLN A 13 -1.17 -3.16 -11.23
C GLN A 13 -0.64 -3.11 -9.79
N VAL A 14 -1.33 -2.38 -8.91
CA VAL A 14 -1.01 -2.34 -7.48
C VAL A 14 -1.06 -3.74 -6.88
N GLY A 15 -2.06 -4.53 -7.25
CA GLY A 15 -2.20 -5.91 -6.84
C GLY A 15 -1.09 -6.82 -7.33
N ALA A 16 -0.74 -6.73 -8.62
CA ALA A 16 0.36 -7.47 -9.20
C ALA A 16 1.67 -7.15 -8.49
N TYR A 17 1.92 -5.87 -8.18
CA TYR A 17 3.08 -5.43 -7.42
C TYR A 17 3.07 -5.97 -5.99
N ALA A 18 1.95 -5.89 -5.28
CA ALA A 18 1.80 -6.43 -3.93
C ALA A 18 2.12 -7.94 -3.84
N LEU A 19 1.85 -8.70 -4.90
CA LEU A 19 2.19 -10.12 -5.01
C LEU A 19 3.69 -10.38 -5.24
N THR A 20 4.45 -9.39 -5.69
CA THR A 20 5.92 -9.49 -5.78
C THR A 20 6.59 -9.36 -4.42
N LEU A 21 5.89 -8.83 -3.42
CA LEU A 21 6.46 -8.60 -2.09
C LEU A 21 6.61 -9.91 -1.30
N PRO A 22 7.66 -10.03 -0.46
CA PRO A 22 7.94 -11.26 0.27
C PRO A 22 6.75 -11.77 1.09
N GLY A 23 6.33 -13.01 0.78
CA GLY A 23 5.19 -13.67 1.42
C GLY A 23 3.84 -12.99 1.20
N GLY A 24 3.73 -12.10 0.21
CA GLY A 24 2.49 -11.53 -0.27
C GLY A 24 1.63 -12.58 -0.95
N TYR A 25 0.34 -12.61 -0.64
CA TYR A 25 -0.64 -13.48 -1.30
C TYR A 25 -2.02 -12.84 -1.33
N LEU A 26 -2.83 -13.22 -2.33
CA LEU A 26 -4.18 -12.71 -2.55
C LEU A 26 -5.22 -13.59 -1.86
N THR A 27 -6.21 -12.95 -1.26
CA THR A 27 -7.40 -13.58 -0.68
C THR A 27 -8.65 -12.73 -0.91
N TYR A 28 -9.82 -13.32 -0.69
CA TYR A 28 -11.13 -12.69 -0.83
C TYR A 28 -11.95 -12.91 0.46
N PRO A 29 -11.63 -12.18 1.54
CA PRO A 29 -12.15 -12.49 2.88
C PRO A 29 -13.56 -11.95 3.15
N PHE A 30 -14.07 -11.04 2.32
CA PHE A 30 -15.36 -10.37 2.52
C PHE A 30 -16.43 -10.87 1.55
N ASP A 31 -16.08 -10.93 0.27
CA ASP A 31 -16.92 -11.32 -0.86
C ASP A 31 -16.02 -11.85 -1.99
N SER A 32 -16.58 -12.17 -3.17
CA SER A 32 -15.83 -12.71 -4.31
C SER A 32 -15.07 -11.68 -5.15
N THR A 33 -15.14 -10.39 -4.83
CA THR A 33 -14.66 -9.30 -5.69
C THR A 33 -13.65 -8.36 -5.00
N THR A 34 -13.76 -8.20 -3.69
CA THR A 34 -12.87 -7.41 -2.84
C THR A 34 -11.57 -8.16 -2.58
N ALA A 35 -10.56 -7.82 -3.37
CA ALA A 35 -9.22 -8.40 -3.26
C ALA A 35 -8.47 -7.88 -2.02
N ALA A 36 -8.04 -8.78 -1.15
CA ALA A 36 -7.21 -8.48 0.01
C ALA A 36 -5.83 -9.15 -0.11
N TYR A 37 -4.78 -8.33 -0.20
CA TYR A 37 -3.40 -8.78 -0.23
C TYR A 37 -2.86 -8.86 1.20
N LYS A 38 -2.33 -10.03 1.53
CA LYS A 38 -1.95 -10.42 2.88
C LYS A 38 -0.51 -10.88 2.95
N VAL A 39 0.10 -10.69 4.11
CA VAL A 39 1.39 -11.26 4.49
C VAL A 39 1.24 -11.89 5.86
N ALA A 40 1.64 -13.15 6.00
CA ALA A 40 1.53 -13.93 7.24
C ALA A 40 0.15 -13.80 7.95
N GLY A 41 -0.96 -13.87 7.19
CA GLY A 41 -2.31 -13.78 7.75
C GLY A 41 -2.85 -12.37 7.98
N LYS A 42 -2.06 -11.31 7.79
CA LYS A 42 -2.47 -9.91 8.00
C LYS A 42 -2.60 -9.16 6.67
N ILE A 43 -3.65 -8.36 6.50
CA ILE A 43 -3.89 -7.54 5.30
C ILE A 43 -2.97 -6.32 5.32
N PHE A 44 -2.36 -6.01 4.17
CA PHE A 44 -1.59 -4.78 3.92
C PHE A 44 -2.12 -3.98 2.73
N VAL A 45 -2.73 -4.61 1.71
CA VAL A 45 -3.50 -3.88 0.69
C VAL A 45 -4.91 -4.43 0.62
N LEU A 46 -5.90 -3.55 0.55
CA LEU A 46 -7.28 -3.88 0.28
C LEU A 46 -7.75 -3.13 -0.97
N ALA A 47 -8.08 -3.85 -2.02
CA ALA A 47 -8.61 -3.30 -3.25
C ALA A 47 -10.14 -3.29 -3.22
N SER A 48 -10.76 -2.16 -3.55
CA SER A 48 -12.22 -2.09 -3.62
C SER A 48 -12.77 -2.87 -4.81
N ASP A 49 -13.95 -3.45 -4.66
CA ASP A 49 -14.73 -4.09 -5.74
C ASP A 49 -14.89 -3.19 -6.98
N ALA A 50 -15.15 -1.89 -6.77
CA ALA A 50 -15.28 -0.92 -7.87
C ALA A 50 -13.98 -0.72 -8.69
N GLY A 51 -12.85 -1.28 -8.27
CA GLY A 51 -11.60 -1.29 -9.04
C GLY A 51 -10.88 0.04 -9.16
N THR A 52 -11.29 1.07 -8.42
CA THR A 52 -10.71 2.42 -8.49
C THR A 52 -9.86 2.79 -7.27
N THR A 53 -10.11 2.17 -6.11
CA THR A 53 -9.46 2.54 -4.85
C THR A 53 -8.69 1.37 -4.24
N VAL A 54 -7.61 1.73 -3.55
CA VAL A 54 -6.85 0.81 -2.69
C VAL A 54 -6.72 1.40 -1.29
N SER A 55 -6.89 0.56 -0.27
CA SER A 55 -6.65 0.93 1.12
C SER A 55 -5.37 0.27 1.62
N LEU A 56 -4.51 1.09 2.21
CA LEU A 56 -3.16 0.76 2.60
C LEU A 56 -2.96 1.13 4.07
N LYS A 57 -2.14 0.34 4.78
CA LYS A 57 -1.68 0.76 6.10
C LYS A 57 -0.65 1.86 5.95
N CYS A 58 -0.75 2.85 6.83
CA CYS A 58 0.14 3.99 6.83
C CYS A 58 0.44 4.39 8.27
N ASP A 59 1.63 4.96 8.46
CA ASP A 59 1.96 5.64 9.71
C ASP A 59 1.00 6.84 9.91
N PRO A 60 0.47 7.07 11.13
CA PRO A 60 -0.51 8.13 11.36
C PRO A 60 0.00 9.55 11.02
N TYR A 61 1.29 9.83 11.21
CA TYR A 61 1.87 11.14 10.89
C TYR A 61 1.98 11.30 9.37
N TRP A 62 2.56 10.29 8.70
CA TRP A 62 2.69 10.33 7.23
C TRP A 62 1.33 10.38 6.54
N GLY A 63 0.35 9.60 7.01
CA GLY A 63 -1.02 9.60 6.52
C GLY A 63 -1.72 10.96 6.69
N ARG A 64 -1.34 11.80 7.67
CA ARG A 64 -1.85 13.17 7.77
C ARG A 64 -1.27 14.07 6.68
N THR A 65 0.04 14.00 6.45
CA THR A 65 0.72 14.76 5.38
C THR A 65 0.17 14.39 4.01
N LEU A 66 0.07 13.09 3.70
CA LEU A 66 -0.44 12.60 2.44
C LEU A 66 -1.86 13.10 2.13
N ARG A 67 -2.75 13.11 3.13
CA ARG A 67 -4.12 13.64 2.98
C ARG A 67 -4.18 15.14 2.77
N HIS A 68 -3.17 15.88 3.25
CA HIS A 68 -3.06 17.31 3.02
C HIS A 68 -2.53 17.62 1.62
N GLU A 69 -1.58 16.83 1.14
CA GLU A 69 -0.90 17.04 -0.15
C GLU A 69 -1.67 16.46 -1.34
N HIS A 70 -2.40 15.36 -1.13
CA HIS A 70 -3.11 14.61 -2.17
C HIS A 70 -4.60 14.49 -1.84
N PRO A 71 -5.48 15.26 -2.51
CA PRO A 71 -6.92 15.18 -2.32
C PRO A 71 -7.53 13.81 -2.65
N SER A 72 -6.83 13.00 -3.45
CA SER A 72 -7.20 11.61 -3.78
C SER A 72 -6.94 10.62 -2.64
N ILE A 73 -6.25 11.04 -1.58
CA ILE A 73 -5.96 10.22 -0.40
C ILE A 73 -6.91 10.65 0.72
N THR A 74 -7.66 9.68 1.23
CA THR A 74 -8.68 9.88 2.28
C THR A 74 -8.42 8.97 3.48
N PRO A 75 -9.02 9.24 4.67
CA PRO A 75 -8.95 8.31 5.79
C PRO A 75 -9.59 6.97 5.41
N GLY A 76 -9.02 5.84 5.88
CA GLY A 76 -9.46 4.50 5.52
C GLY A 76 -10.99 4.29 5.59
N TYR A 77 -11.61 3.98 4.46
CA TYR A 77 -13.04 3.71 4.34
C TYR A 77 -13.38 2.38 5.08
N HIS A 78 -14.30 2.42 6.06
CA HIS A 78 -14.65 1.30 6.97
C HIS A 78 -13.51 0.69 7.80
N LEU A 79 -12.32 1.30 7.81
CA LEU A 79 -11.14 0.80 8.51
C LEU A 79 -10.77 1.70 9.70
N ASN A 80 -9.76 1.30 10.48
CA ASN A 80 -9.21 2.18 11.52
C ASN A 80 -8.54 3.38 10.85
N LYS A 81 -9.25 4.51 10.82
CA LYS A 81 -8.89 5.78 10.15
C LYS A 81 -7.58 6.40 10.64
N GLN A 82 -6.99 5.90 11.73
CA GLN A 82 -5.67 6.33 12.21
C GLN A 82 -4.52 5.61 11.50
N HIS A 83 -4.72 4.35 11.10
CA HIS A 83 -3.66 3.50 10.55
C HIS A 83 -3.87 3.11 9.09
N TRP A 84 -5.00 3.51 8.52
CA TRP A 84 -5.36 3.19 7.14
C TRP A 84 -5.68 4.47 6.38
N ILE A 85 -5.20 4.50 5.15
CA ILE A 85 -5.56 5.50 4.13
C ILE A 85 -6.21 4.77 2.97
N THR A 86 -7.12 5.45 2.28
CA THR A 86 -7.72 4.98 1.02
C THR A 86 -7.27 5.92 -0.09
N VAL A 87 -6.64 5.37 -1.12
CA VAL A 87 -6.10 6.08 -2.27
C VAL A 87 -7.03 5.81 -3.45
N ASP A 88 -7.60 6.86 -4.03
CA ASP A 88 -8.31 6.79 -5.30
C ASP A 88 -7.30 6.99 -6.45
N LEU A 89 -7.02 5.92 -7.18
CA LEU A 89 -6.03 5.93 -8.26
C LEU A 89 -6.55 6.73 -9.46
N THR A 90 -7.85 6.64 -9.75
CA THR A 90 -8.47 7.39 -10.85
C THR A 90 -8.35 8.89 -10.61
N LEU A 91 -8.78 9.36 -9.44
CA LEU A 91 -8.70 10.78 -9.08
C LEU A 91 -7.25 11.24 -8.92
N GLY A 92 -6.40 10.39 -8.34
CA GLY A 92 -5.01 10.73 -8.05
C GLY A 92 -4.14 10.91 -9.30
N PHE A 93 -4.30 10.05 -10.31
CA PHE A 93 -3.58 10.20 -11.58
C PHE A 93 -4.27 11.18 -12.54
N ALA A 94 -5.57 11.44 -12.36
CA ALA A 94 -6.26 12.51 -13.10
C ALA A 94 -5.93 13.91 -12.55
N ALA A 95 -5.49 14.01 -11.30
CA ALA A 95 -4.99 15.26 -10.74
C ALA A 95 -3.74 15.71 -11.51
N GLY A 96 -3.68 17.01 -11.81
CA GLY A 96 -2.49 17.63 -12.38
C GLY A 96 -1.66 18.35 -11.30
N GLY A 97 -0.39 18.59 -11.60
CA GLY A 97 0.50 19.36 -10.72
C GLY A 97 0.98 18.57 -9.50
N PRO A 98 1.40 19.24 -8.42
CA PRO A 98 2.14 18.61 -7.32
C PRO A 98 1.30 17.63 -6.48
N SER A 99 -0.03 17.72 -6.56
CA SER A 99 -0.94 16.81 -5.87
C SER A 99 -1.25 15.53 -6.66
N ALA A 100 -0.76 15.42 -7.89
CA ALA A 100 -0.89 14.23 -8.71
C ALA A 100 -0.16 13.05 -8.05
N LEU A 101 -0.76 11.85 -8.12
CA LEU A 101 -0.05 10.64 -7.76
C LEU A 101 1.00 10.33 -8.83
N SER A 102 2.18 9.93 -8.39
CA SER A 102 3.18 9.30 -9.26
C SER A 102 3.14 7.78 -9.07
N ASP A 103 3.61 7.07 -10.09
CA ASP A 103 3.73 5.61 -10.03
C ASP A 103 4.65 5.19 -8.85
N ASP A 104 5.75 5.92 -8.63
CA ASP A 104 6.68 5.71 -7.51
C ASP A 104 6.02 5.91 -6.15
N LEU A 105 5.22 6.96 -5.97
CA LEU A 105 4.53 7.22 -4.71
C LEU A 105 3.57 6.07 -4.37
N VAL A 106 2.83 5.56 -5.36
CA VAL A 106 1.92 4.43 -5.11
C VAL A 106 2.69 3.17 -4.76
N ALA A 107 3.83 2.90 -5.42
CA ALA A 107 4.70 1.79 -5.06
C ALA A 107 5.22 1.91 -3.62
N ASP A 108 5.73 3.10 -3.24
CA ASP A 108 6.21 3.39 -1.90
C ASP A 108 5.11 3.18 -0.84
N LEU A 109 3.87 3.60 -1.12
CA LEU A 109 2.74 3.39 -0.20
C LEU A 109 2.45 1.89 0.02
N VAL A 110 2.60 1.07 -1.02
CA VAL A 110 2.42 -0.39 -0.92
C VAL A 110 3.56 -1.01 -0.11
N ASP A 111 4.80 -0.62 -0.38
CA ASP A 111 6.00 -1.10 0.32
C ASP A 111 5.97 -0.73 1.81
N GLN A 112 5.62 0.50 2.13
CA GLN A 112 5.50 0.96 3.51
C GLN A 112 4.37 0.24 4.24
N SER A 113 3.24 0.00 3.56
CA SER A 113 2.15 -0.79 4.14
C SER A 113 2.58 -2.22 4.47
N HIS A 114 3.29 -2.90 3.55
CA HIS A 114 3.85 -4.24 3.78
C HIS A 114 4.86 -4.23 4.92
N THR A 115 5.80 -3.29 4.91
CA THR A 115 6.84 -3.12 5.93
C THR A 115 6.24 -2.92 7.32
N LEU A 116 5.22 -2.07 7.45
CA LEU A 116 4.50 -1.86 8.71
C LEU A 116 3.84 -3.15 9.24
N VAL A 117 3.24 -3.96 8.35
CA VAL A 117 2.65 -5.23 8.74
C VAL A 117 3.72 -6.23 9.17
N VAL A 118 4.81 -6.34 8.41
CA VAL A 118 5.93 -7.26 8.69
C VAL A 118 6.65 -6.88 9.99
N ALA A 119 6.84 -5.58 10.25
CA ALA A 119 7.43 -5.09 11.49
C ALA A 119 6.61 -5.52 12.73
N GLY A 120 5.28 -5.59 12.59
CA GLY A 120 4.37 -6.10 13.63
C GLY A 120 4.34 -7.62 13.80
N LEU A 121 5.09 -8.39 13.01
CA LEU A 121 5.16 -9.86 13.11
C LEU A 121 6.21 -10.32 14.13
N SER A 122 5.95 -11.50 14.71
CA SER A 122 6.94 -12.17 15.57
C SER A 122 8.21 -12.48 14.80
N ARG A 123 9.35 -12.59 15.51
CA ARG A 123 10.64 -12.92 14.89
C ARG A 123 10.58 -14.21 14.04
N ARG A 124 9.86 -15.22 14.54
CA ARG A 124 9.64 -16.50 13.84
C ARG A 124 8.86 -16.30 12.53
N ALA A 125 7.78 -15.53 12.57
CA ALA A 125 6.99 -15.26 11.38
C ALA A 125 7.79 -14.48 10.33
N ARG A 126 8.60 -13.49 10.73
CA ARG A 126 9.48 -12.74 9.82
C ARG A 126 10.55 -13.64 9.16
N ALA A 127 11.19 -14.52 9.94
CA ALA A 127 12.19 -15.43 9.41
C ALA A 127 11.62 -16.40 8.34
N ALA A 128 10.34 -16.75 8.44
CA ALA A 128 9.67 -17.63 7.49
C ALA A 128 9.32 -16.96 6.14
N LEU A 129 9.38 -15.62 6.05
CA LEU A 129 9.02 -14.88 4.83
C LEU A 129 10.11 -14.89 3.76
N GLY A 130 11.33 -15.38 4.06
CA GLY A 130 12.46 -15.40 3.12
C GLY A 130 12.94 -13.98 2.80
N ALA A 131 13.98 -13.51 3.49
CA ALA A 131 14.41 -12.12 3.43
C ALA A 131 14.92 -11.69 2.04
N ARG A 132 14.62 -10.44 1.65
CA ARG A 132 15.71 -9.50 1.40
C ARG A 132 15.64 -8.37 2.45
N PRO A 133 16.67 -8.16 3.28
CA PRO A 133 16.78 -6.95 4.07
C PRO A 133 17.20 -5.76 3.18
N ASP A 134 16.51 -4.64 3.43
CA ASP A 134 16.61 -3.26 2.93
C ASP A 134 17.97 -2.71 2.42
N PRO A 135 18.02 -1.96 1.29
CA PRO A 135 19.05 -0.95 1.07
C PRO A 135 18.67 0.41 1.70
N GLY A 136 18.68 0.52 3.03
CA GLY A 136 18.92 1.78 3.74
C GLY A 136 17.78 2.76 4.01
N THR A 137 16.60 2.35 4.48
CA THR A 137 15.62 3.25 5.08
C THR A 137 15.52 3.03 6.60
N ALA A 138 16.22 3.89 7.35
CA ALA A 138 16.00 4.03 8.79
C ALA A 138 14.52 4.38 9.06
N PRO A 139 13.91 3.88 10.15
CA PRO A 139 12.61 4.38 10.59
C PRO A 139 12.73 5.89 10.82
N HIS A 140 11.85 6.66 10.18
CA HIS A 140 11.74 8.10 10.36
C HIS A 140 11.60 8.38 11.88
N PRO A 141 12.43 9.26 12.47
CA PRO A 141 12.40 9.48 13.91
C PRO A 141 11.05 10.02 14.33
N THR A 142 10.35 9.27 15.17
CA THR A 142 9.17 9.75 15.89
C THR A 142 9.66 10.72 16.96
N GLY A 143 9.47 12.03 16.71
CA GLY A 143 9.64 13.09 17.71
C GLY A 143 8.34 13.39 18.44
#